data_AF-A0AA40SXY8-F1
#
_entry.id   AF-A0AA40SXY8-F1
#
_cell.length_a   1.000
_cell.length_b   1.000
_cell.length_c   1.000
_cell.angle_alpha   90.00
_cell.angle_beta   90.00
_cell.angle_gamma   90.00
#
_symmetry.space_group_name_H-M   'P 1'
#
loop_
_entity.id
_entity.type
_entity.pdbx_description
1 polymer ?
#
loop_
_entity_poly.entity_id
_entity_poly.type
_entity_poly.pdbx_seq_one_letter_code
_entity_poly.pdbx_strand_id
1 'polypeptide(L)'
;MDITKLSPQGQVIIPQSLREAHQWEVGQEFIIIDLGDGILLKPKKPFAETKLDDVAGCLKYQGKAKTIEDMDNAIHQENAEEERKLG
;
A
#
# COMPACT_ATOMS: atom_id res chain seq x y z
N MET A 1 29.14 9.34 5.92
CA MET A 1 29.60 7.94 5.86
C MET A 1 29.31 7.34 7.21
N ASP A 2 28.29 6.49 7.29
CA ASP A 2 27.92 5.84 8.54
C ASP A 2 28.67 4.52 8.67
N ILE A 3 29.35 4.33 9.80
CA ILE A 3 30.13 3.13 10.09
C ILE A 3 29.34 2.33 11.12
N THR A 4 28.93 1.12 10.76
CA THR A 4 28.33 0.16 11.69
C THR A 4 29.32 -0.95 12.01
N LYS A 5 29.22 -1.56 13.20
CA LYS A 5 30.06 -2.68 13.62
C LYS A 5 29.26 -3.97 13.54
N LEU A 6 29.92 -5.03 13.08
CA LEU A 6 29.39 -6.38 13.14
C LEU A 6 29.40 -6.86 14.59
N SER A 7 28.26 -7.31 15.09
CA SER A 7 28.17 -7.93 16.42
C SER A 7 28.80 -9.33 16.41
N PRO A 8 29.14 -9.89 17.58
CA PRO A 8 29.60 -11.28 17.69
C PRO A 8 28.61 -12.31 17.11
N GLN A 9 27.33 -11.97 17.05
CA GLN A 9 26.27 -12.79 16.48
C GLN A 9 26.12 -12.60 14.96
N GLY A 10 27.00 -11.82 14.32
CA GLY A 10 26.94 -11.55 12.88
C GLY A 10 25.85 -10.55 12.49
N GLN A 11 25.38 -9.70 13.41
CA GLN A 11 24.35 -8.70 13.13
C GLN A 11 24.98 -7.33 12.89
N VAL A 12 24.48 -6.60 11.90
CA VAL A 12 24.81 -5.18 11.68
C VAL A 12 23.62 -4.32 12.09
N ILE A 13 23.89 -3.26 12.83
CA ILE A 13 22.85 -2.31 13.22
C ILE A 13 22.75 -1.26 12.12
N ILE A 14 21.57 -1.13 11.51
CA ILE A 14 21.31 -0.06 10.55
C ILE A 14 21.08 1.26 11.33
N PRO A 15 21.91 2.31 11.09
CA PRO A 15 21.73 3.62 11.67
C PRO A 15 20.32 4.18 11.47
N GLN A 16 19.84 4.97 12.43
CA GLN A 16 18.51 5.58 12.37
C GLN A 16 18.29 6.40 11.09
N SER A 17 19.29 7.19 10.68
CA SER A 17 19.20 8.05 9.49
C SER A 17 18.91 7.26 8.21
N LEU A 18 19.48 6.06 8.06
CA LEU A 18 19.20 5.19 6.91
C LEU A 18 17.81 4.56 7.02
N ARG A 19 17.38 4.17 8.23
CA ARG A 19 16.02 3.66 8.44
C ARG A 19 14.96 4.70 8.09
N GLU A 20 15.15 5.94 8.49
CA GLU A 20 14.21 7.04 8.20
C GLU A 20 14.20 7.42 6.71
N ALA A 21 15.37 7.54 6.08
CA ALA A 21 15.49 7.88 4.66
C ALA A 21 14.83 6.83 3.75
N HIS A 22 14.90 5.56 4.13
CA HIS A 22 14.31 4.46 3.37
C HIS A 22 12.96 3.95 3.94
N GLN A 23 12.41 4.62 4.96
CA GLN A 23 11.17 4.23 5.64
C GLN A 23 11.15 2.77 6.08
N TRP A 24 12.27 2.28 6.63
CA TRP A 24 12.38 0.91 7.11
C TRP A 24 11.80 0.75 8.50
N GLU A 25 10.91 -0.22 8.64
CA GLU A 25 10.21 -0.53 9.87
C GLU A 25 10.80 -1.75 10.59
N VAL A 26 10.55 -1.86 11.89
CA VAL A 26 11.00 -3.00 12.69
C VAL A 26 10.26 -4.26 12.22
N GLY A 27 11.00 -5.37 12.05
CA GLY A 27 10.45 -6.64 11.58
C GLY A 27 10.36 -6.78 10.06
N GLN A 28 10.77 -5.76 9.31
CA GLN A 28 10.84 -5.82 7.85
C GLN A 28 11.92 -6.83 7.39
N GLU A 29 11.55 -7.69 6.44
CA GLU A 29 12.48 -8.63 5.83
C GLU A 29 13.29 -7.96 4.72
N PHE A 30 14.58 -8.31 4.62
CA PHE A 30 15.48 -7.83 3.59
C PHE A 30 16.09 -9.00 2.83
N ILE A 31 16.21 -8.83 1.53
CA ILE A 31 17.00 -9.70 0.66
C ILE A 31 18.44 -9.19 0.71
N ILE A 32 19.37 -10.09 1.03
CA ILE A 32 20.80 -9.83 0.99
C ILE A 32 21.32 -10.30 -0.36
N ILE A 33 21.92 -9.40 -1.12
CA ILE A 33 22.54 -9.70 -2.42
C ILE A 33 24.04 -9.46 -2.27
N ASP A 34 24.83 -10.48 -2.57
CA ASP A 34 26.30 -10.40 -2.63
C ASP A 34 26.72 -9.81 -3.99
N LEU A 35 27.40 -8.67 -3.97
CA LEU A 35 27.92 -7.99 -5.15
C LEU A 35 29.45 -8.12 -5.29
N GLY A 36 30.09 -8.96 -4.46
CA GLY A 36 31.55 -9.18 -4.43
C GLY A 36 32.30 -8.14 -3.58
N ASP A 37 32.18 -6.85 -3.91
CA ASP A 37 32.81 -5.77 -3.13
C ASP A 37 31.97 -5.29 -1.93
N GLY A 38 30.71 -5.73 -1.87
CA GLY A 38 29.80 -5.38 -0.79
C GLY A 38 28.50 -6.18 -0.83
N ILE A 39 27.65 -5.91 0.16
CA ILE A 39 26.30 -6.47 0.25
C ILE A 39 25.27 -5.39 -0.03
N LEU A 40 24.26 -5.71 -0.83
CA LEU A 40 23.10 -4.87 -1.04
C LEU A 40 21.92 -5.43 -0.24
N LEU A 41 21.35 -4.60 0.64
CA LEU A 41 20.12 -4.89 1.35
C LEU A 41 18.94 -4.31 0.59
N LYS A 42 18.05 -5.17 0.10
CA LYS A 42 16.83 -4.75 -0.58
C LYS A 42 15.60 -5.16 0.23
N PRO A 43 14.66 -4.25 0.54
CA PRO A 43 13.40 -4.62 1.17
C PRO A 43 12.71 -5.74 0.40
N LYS A 44 12.36 -6.83 1.08
CA LYS A 44 11.51 -7.87 0.52
C LYS A 44 10.09 -7.30 0.51
N LYS A 45 9.70 -6.67 -0.60
CA LYS A 45 8.33 -6.17 -0.75
C LYS A 45 7.38 -7.38 -0.60
N PRO A 46 6.37 -7.33 0.29
CA PRO A 46 5.39 -8.42 0.42
C PRO A 46 4.56 -8.59 -0.86
N PHE A 47 4.51 -7.56 -1.70
CA PHE A 47 3.82 -7.57 -2.98
C PHE A 47 4.81 -7.20 -4.09
N ALA A 48 4.72 -7.88 -5.23
CA ALA A 48 5.35 -7.41 -6.46
C ALA A 48 4.88 -5.97 -6.74
N GLU A 49 5.68 -5.19 -7.49
CA GLU A 49 5.19 -3.91 -8.02
C GLU A 49 3.90 -4.17 -8.80
N THR A 50 2.77 -3.84 -8.17
CA THR A 50 1.48 -3.81 -8.84
C THR A 50 1.52 -2.61 -9.77
N LYS A 51 1.40 -2.87 -11.06
CA LYS A 51 1.20 -1.82 -12.05
C LYS A 51 -0.19 -1.24 -11.81
N LEU A 52 -0.45 0.00 -12.24
CA LEU A 52 -1.80 0.57 -12.23
C LEU A 52 -2.83 -0.37 -12.91
N ASP A 53 -2.40 -1.15 -13.90
CA ASP A 53 -3.18 -2.22 -14.52
C ASP A 53 -3.67 -3.32 -13.55
N ASP A 54 -2.87 -3.66 -12.53
CA ASP A 54 -3.22 -4.71 -11.54
C ASP A 54 -4.29 -4.24 -10.54
N VAL A 55 -4.48 -2.91 -10.39
CA VAL A 55 -5.52 -2.29 -9.53
C VAL A 55 -6.69 -1.68 -10.32
N ALA A 56 -6.57 -1.57 -11.64
CA ALA A 56 -7.63 -1.09 -12.54
C ALA A 56 -8.86 -2.02 -12.57
N GLY A 57 -8.80 -3.21 -11.97
CA GLY A 57 -9.91 -4.15 -11.84
C GLY A 57 -11.09 -3.63 -11.01
N CYS A 58 -10.87 -2.70 -10.08
CA CYS A 58 -11.94 -2.13 -9.25
C CYS A 58 -12.73 -1.00 -9.93
N LEU A 59 -12.36 -0.60 -11.15
CA LEU A 59 -13.02 0.47 -11.89
C LEU A 59 -14.04 -0.02 -12.93
N LYS A 60 -14.25 -1.33 -13.07
CA LYS A 60 -15.19 -1.88 -14.07
C LYS A 60 -16.65 -1.81 -13.61
N TYR A 61 -17.16 -0.61 -13.37
CA TYR A 61 -18.60 -0.38 -13.48
C TYR A 61 -18.96 -0.45 -14.97
N GLN A 62 -19.50 -1.58 -15.42
CA GLN A 62 -19.92 -1.81 -16.81
C GLN A 62 -21.35 -1.30 -17.10
N GLY A 63 -22.00 -0.69 -16.11
CA GLY A 63 -23.33 -0.10 -16.27
C GLY A 63 -23.28 1.24 -16.98
N LYS A 64 -24.42 1.67 -17.54
CA LYS A 64 -24.56 3.03 -18.09
C LYS A 64 -24.32 4.04 -16.96
N ALA A 65 -23.50 5.05 -17.21
CA ALA A 65 -23.30 6.14 -16.27
C ALA A 65 -24.66 6.73 -15.88
N LYS A 66 -24.94 6.73 -14.58
CA LYS A 66 -26.15 7.31 -14.00
C LYS A 66 -26.10 8.82 -14.20
N THR A 67 -27.19 9.42 -14.66
CA THR A 67 -27.29 10.88 -14.76
C THR A 67 -27.50 11.47 -13.37
N ILE A 68 -27.16 12.75 -13.18
CA ILE A 68 -27.43 13.47 -11.92
C ILE A 68 -28.91 13.37 -11.55
N GLU A 69 -29.82 13.43 -12.54
CA GLU A 69 -31.26 13.27 -12.34
C GLU A 69 -31.65 11.86 -11.85
N ASP A 70 -30.95 10.80 -12.28
CA ASP A 70 -31.19 9.43 -11.79
C ASP A 70 -30.71 9.28 -10.33
N MET A 71 -29.60 9.94 -9.97
CA MET A 71 -29.10 9.99 -8.60
C MET A 71 -30.06 10.73 -7.67
N ASP A 72 -30.55 11.90 -8.11
CA ASP A 72 -31.48 12.73 -7.34
C ASP A 72 -32.81 12.00 -7.10
N ASN A 73 -33.33 11.35 -8.15
CA ASN A 73 -34.53 10.52 -8.05
C ASN A 73 -34.35 9.32 -7.10
N ALA A 74 -33.18 8.65 -7.11
CA ALA A 74 -32.92 7.55 -6.20
C ALA A 74 -32.89 8.01 -4.73
N ILE A 75 -32.28 9.16 -4.46
CA ILE A 75 -32.26 9.76 -3.11
C ILE A 75 -33.69 10.12 -2.66
N HIS A 76 -34.48 10.72 -3.55
CA HIS A 76 -35.87 11.06 -3.26
C HIS A 76 -36.75 9.82 -3.05
N GLN A 77 -36.55 8.75 -3.81
CA GLN A 77 -37.26 7.48 -3.65
C GLN A 77 -36.93 6.82 -2.31
N GLU A 78 -35.65 6.74 -1.94
CA GLU A 78 -35.24 6.13 -0.67
C GLU A 78 -35.80 6.90 0.53
N ASN A 79 -35.76 8.25 0.49
CA ASN A 79 -36.35 9.09 1.54
C ASN A 79 -37.87 8.89 1.65
N ALA A 80 -38.59 8.79 0.53
CA ALA A 80 -40.04 8.58 0.53
C ALA A 80 -40.43 7.17 1.00
N GLU A 81 -39.61 6.15 0.72
CA GLU A 81 -39.81 4.79 1.21
C GLU A 81 -39.59 4.68 2.73
N GLU A 82 -38.58 5.38 3.26
CA GLU A 82 -38.33 5.46 4.70
C GLU A 82 -39.46 6.20 5.43
N GLU A 83 -39.96 7.31 4.89
CA GLU A 83 -41.11 8.03 5.45
C GLU A 83 -42.40 7.17 5.46
N ARG A 84 -42.58 6.30 4.46
CA ARG A 84 -43.70 5.36 4.39
C ARG A 84 -43.58 4.17 5.34
N LYS A 85 -42.37 3.79 5.76
CA LYS A 85 -42.15 2.75 6.77
C LYS A 85 -42.32 3.24 8.21
N LEU A 86 -42.22 4.56 8.43
CA LEU A 86 -42.38 5.19 9.74
C LEU A 86 -43.81 5.65 10.07
N GLY A 87 -44.74 5.60 9.11
CA GLY A 87 -46.17 5.91 9.29
C GLY A 87 -47.04 4.66 9.38
#